data_AF-A0A970AGT8-F1
#
_entry.id   AF-A0A970AGT8-F1
#
_cell.length_a   1.000
_cell.length_b   1.000
_cell.length_c   1.000
_cell.angle_alpha   90.00
_cell.angle_beta   90.00
_cell.angle_gamma   90.00
#
_symmetry.space_group_name_H-M   'P 1'
#
loop_
_entity.id
_entity.type
_entity.pdbx_description
1 polymer ?
#
loop_
_entity_poly.entity_id
_entity_poly.type
_entity_poly.pdbx_seq_one_letter_code
_entity_poly.pdbx_strand_id
1 'polypeptide(L)' 'VLLVSWDEEAQVWRSMSKKEMRAFGNESTYKKVCRAFTFDVEEELVSEDERSCLNCRYRRWTDNSFSCAYKG' A
#
# COMPACT_ATOMS: atom_id res chain seq x y z
N VAL A 1 -8.49 2.22 4.67
CA VAL A 1 -8.68 0.91 3.98
C VAL A 1 -8.52 -0.28 4.93
N LEU A 2 -9.52 -1.17 5.03
CA LEU A 2 -9.38 -2.53 5.59
C LEU A 2 -9.04 -3.45 4.43
N LEU A 3 -7.85 -4.04 4.42
CA LEU A 3 -7.50 -5.06 3.45
C LEU A 3 -7.83 -6.42 4.04
N VAL A 4 -8.44 -7.24 3.20
CA VAL A 4 -8.67 -8.65 3.48
C VAL A 4 -7.85 -9.46 2.49
N SER A 5 -7.08 -10.42 2.99
CA SER A 5 -6.36 -11.39 2.17
C SER A 5 -6.88 -12.78 2.47
N TRP A 6 -6.83 -13.64 1.46
CA TRP A 6 -7.14 -15.05 1.60
C TRP A 6 -5.95 -15.76 2.22
N ASP A 7 -6.16 -16.43 3.34
CA ASP A 7 -5.17 -17.29 3.97
C ASP A 7 -5.33 -18.71 3.43
N GLU A 8 -4.40 -19.16 2.59
CA GLU A 8 -4.44 -20.48 1.98
C GLU A 8 -4.26 -21.62 2.99
N GLU A 9 -3.55 -21.40 4.09
CA GLU A 9 -3.30 -22.44 5.10
C GLU A 9 -4.54 -22.62 5.98
N ALA A 10 -5.15 -21.51 6.40
CA ALA A 10 -6.33 -21.51 7.26
C ALA A 10 -7.65 -21.55 6.49
N GLN A 11 -7.62 -21.42 5.16
CA GLN A 11 -8.79 -21.36 4.27
C GLN A 11 -9.84 -20.33 4.73
N VAL A 12 -9.39 -19.14 5.12
CA VAL A 12 -10.25 -18.04 5.62
C VAL A 12 -9.80 -16.68 5.12
N TRP A 13 -10.75 -15.75 5.02
CA TRP A 13 -10.44 -14.33 4.83
C TRP A 13 -9.94 -13.72 6.14
N ARG A 14 -8.74 -13.16 6.14
CA ARG A 14 -8.16 -12.44 7.28
C ARG A 14 -8.16 -10.96 7.02
N SER A 15 -8.65 -10.19 7.99
CA SER A 15 -8.42 -8.74 8.00
C SER A 15 -6.98 -8.46 8.42
N MET A 16 -6.33 -7.57 7.69
CA MET A 16 -4.96 -7.19 7.96
C MET A 16 -4.90 -5.78 8.55
N SER A 17 -4.08 -5.63 9.58
CA SER A 17 -3.72 -4.32 10.13
C SER A 17 -2.73 -3.59 9.21
N LYS A 18 -2.71 -2.25 9.30
CA LYS A 18 -1.74 -1.40 8.58
C LYS A 18 -0.28 -1.84 8.76
N LYS A 19 0.06 -2.43 9.91
CA LYS A 19 1.42 -2.88 10.23
C LYS A 19 1.79 -4.16 9.47
N GLU A 20 0.85 -5.07 9.30
CA GLU A 20 1.03 -6.32 8.55
C GLU A 20 1.13 -6.06 7.03
N MET A 21 0.51 -4.98 6.54
CA MET A 21 0.65 -4.53 5.15
C MET A 21 2.10 -4.20 4.77
N ARG A 22 2.95 -3.79 5.73
CA ARG A 22 4.38 -3.47 5.48
C ARG A 22 5.19 -4.68 5.01
N ALA A 23 4.74 -5.91 5.31
CA ALA A 23 5.44 -7.14 4.92
C ALA A 23 5.18 -7.59 3.47
N PHE A 24 4.10 -7.11 2.84
CA PHE A 24 3.76 -7.45 1.44
C PHE A 24 4.42 -6.53 0.42
N GLY A 25 4.81 -5.32 0.83
CA GLY A 25 5.54 -4.39 -0.02
C GLY A 25 7.01 -4.79 -0.12
N ASN A 26 7.33 -5.80 -0.93
CA ASN A 26 8.71 -6.21 -1.18
C ASN A 26 9.47 -5.06 -1.86
N GLU A 27 10.12 -4.20 -1.07
CA GLU A 27 11.22 -3.28 -1.41
C GLU A 27 11.10 -2.38 -2.66
N SER A 28 9.92 -2.27 -3.27
CA SER A 28 9.68 -1.47 -4.46
C SER A 28 9.08 -0.11 -4.14
N THR A 29 9.47 0.51 -3.01
CA THR A 29 9.39 1.96 -2.91
C THR A 29 10.33 2.49 -3.99
N TYR A 30 9.74 2.99 -5.09
CA TYR A 30 10.52 3.65 -6.12
C TYR A 30 11.35 4.76 -5.45
N LYS A 31 12.66 4.55 -5.29
CA LYS A 31 13.61 5.55 -4.77
C LYS A 31 13.74 6.77 -5.69
N LYS A 32 12.99 6.82 -6.80
CA LYS A 32 12.96 7.91 -7.76
C LYS A 32 11.83 8.88 -7.41
N VAL A 33 12.12 10.17 -7.51
CA VAL A 33 11.13 11.23 -7.30
C VAL A 33 9.99 11.08 -8.32
N CYS A 34 8.79 10.79 -7.84
CA CYS A 34 7.58 10.75 -8.65
C CYS A 34 6.99 12.17 -8.78
N ARG A 35 6.81 12.65 -10.02
CA ARG A 35 6.21 13.97 -10.30
C ARG A 35 4.70 14.00 -10.09
N ALA A 36 4.04 12.86 -10.26
CA ALA A 36 2.62 12.69 -10.01
C ALA A 36 2.31 12.30 -8.55
N PHE A 37 3.30 12.36 -7.65
CA PHE A 37 3.06 12.02 -6.24
C PHE A 37 2.02 12.98 -5.64
N THR A 38 1.07 12.43 -4.91
CA THR A 38 0.10 13.19 -4.14
C THR A 38 -0.10 12.46 -2.83
N PHE A 39 0.11 13.16 -1.72
CA PHE A 39 -0.09 12.59 -0.39
C PHE A 39 -1.51 12.02 -0.26
N ASP A 40 -1.59 10.90 0.44
CA ASP A 40 -2.85 10.43 0.97
C ASP A 40 -3.37 11.36 2.07
N VAL A 41 -4.62 11.17 2.48
CA VAL A 41 -5.12 11.84 3.69
C VAL A 41 -4.41 11.28 4.93
N GLU A 42 -4.29 12.09 5.98
CA GLU A 42 -3.49 11.78 7.17
C GLU A 42 -3.88 10.44 7.81
N GLU A 43 -5.19 10.16 7.86
CA GLU A 43 -5.75 8.94 8.42
C GLU A 43 -5.42 7.69 7.60
N GLU A 44 -4.99 7.84 6.34
CA GLU A 44 -4.67 6.76 5.40
C GLU A 44 -3.17 6.60 5.15
N LEU A 45 -2.31 7.43 5.75
CA LEU A 45 -0.87 7.22 5.77
C LEU A 45 -0.54 5.90 6.49
N VAL A 46 0.42 5.15 5.95
CA VAL A 46 0.82 3.83 6.46
C VAL A 46 2.33 3.68 6.66
N SER A 47 3.12 4.60 6.08
CA SER A 47 4.58 4.65 6.21
C SER A 47 5.02 5.91 6.94
N GLU A 48 6.08 5.80 7.72
CA GLU A 48 6.80 6.94 8.32
C GLU A 48 7.62 7.70 7.29
N ASP A 49 7.99 7.06 6.17
CA ASP A 49 8.56 7.75 5.01
C ASP A 49 7.46 8.55 4.31
N GLU A 50 7.35 9.83 4.67
CA GLU A 50 6.30 10.75 4.20
C GLU A 50 6.13 10.68 2.68
N ARG A 51 7.23 10.78 1.92
CA ARG A 51 7.19 10.79 0.45
C ARG A 51 7.50 9.43 -0.19
N SER A 52 6.64 8.45 0.05
CA SER A 52 6.73 7.10 -0.53
C SER A 52 5.44 6.69 -1.28
N CYS A 53 5.52 5.79 -2.25
CA CYS A 53 4.32 5.28 -2.94
C CYS A 53 3.28 4.67 -1.98
N LEU A 54 3.72 4.21 -0.81
CA LEU A 54 2.87 3.71 0.27
C LEU A 54 1.97 4.81 0.86
N ASN A 55 2.36 6.08 0.76
CA ASN A 55 1.59 7.24 1.21
C ASN A 55 1.04 8.05 0.03
N CYS A 56 0.97 7.47 -1.17
CA CYS A 56 0.44 8.14 -2.36
C CYS A 56 -1.06 7.81 -2.55
N ARG A 57 -1.87 8.83 -2.84
CA ARG A 57 -3.31 8.71 -3.14
C ARG A 57 -3.62 7.86 -4.38
N TYR A 58 -2.67 7.78 -5.31
CA TYR A 58 -2.80 6.98 -6.53
C TYR A 58 -2.50 5.50 -6.34
N ARG A 59 -2.10 5.06 -5.13
CA ARG A 59 -1.87 3.63 -4.89
C ARG A 59 -3.20 2.88 -4.82
N ARG A 60 -3.19 1.67 -5.37
CA ARG A 60 -4.29 0.69 -5.28
C ARG A 60 -3.71 -0.59 -4.75
N TRP A 61 -4.10 -0.94 -3.53
CA TRP A 61 -3.65 -2.16 -2.89
C TRP A 61 -4.16 -3.39 -3.64
N THR A 62 -3.30 -4.38 -3.74
CA THR A 62 -3.62 -5.73 -4.16
C THR A 62 -3.32 -6.67 -3.00
N ASP A 63 -3.75 -7.90 -3.16
CA ASP A 63 -3.49 -9.07 -2.33
C ASP A 63 -1.99 -9.28 -2.02
N ASN A 64 -1.09 -8.85 -2.91
CA ASN A 64 0.35 -9.06 -2.75
C ASN A 64 1.19 -7.77 -2.69
N SER A 65 0.65 -6.60 -3.06
CA SER A 65 1.41 -5.33 -3.14
C SER A 65 0.48 -4.12 -3.37
N PHE A 66 0.89 -3.14 -4.18
CA PHE A 66 0.05 -2.09 -4.72
C PHE A 66 0.41 -1.76 -6.17
N SER A 67 -0.56 -1.24 -6.92
CA SER A 67 -0.36 -0.69 -8.26
C SER A 67 -0.62 0.83 -8.28
N CYS A 68 0.01 1.54 -9.23
CA CYS A 68 -0.25 2.96 -9.46
C CYS A 68 -1.44 3.13 -10.39
N ALA A 69 -2.42 3.96 -10.00
CA ALA A 69 -3.61 4.28 -10.78
C ALA A 69 -3.61 5.71 -11.37
N TYR A 70 -2.46 6.40 -11.37
CA TYR A 70 -2.33 7.67 -12.07
C TYR A 70 -2.44 7.45 -13.59
N LYS A 71 -3.30 8.23 -14.26
CA LYS A 71 -3.63 8.03 -15.69
C LYS A 71 -2.98 9.03 -16.65
N GLY A 72 -2.09 9.91 -16.19
CA GLY A 72 -1.50 10.96 -17.02
C GLY A 72 -2.40 12.17 -17.10
#